data_AF-A0AA90QCW3-F1
#
_entry.id   AF-A0AA90QCW3-F1
#
_cell.length_a   1.000
_cell.length_b   1.000
_cell.length_c   1.000
_cell.angle_alpha   90.00
_cell.angle_beta   90.00
_cell.angle_gamma   90.00
#
_symmetry.space_group_name_H-M   'P 1'
#
loop_
_entity.id
_entity.type
_entity.pdbx_description
1 polymer ?
#
loop_
_entity_poly.entity_id
_entity_poly.type
_entity_poly.pdbx_seq_one_letter_code
_entity_poly.pdbx_strand_id
1 'polypeptide(L)' 'MKVLWPAFLAAMLAEGCFFALFDPREALHVGDITLSPMAAYTIGFFFFWTFCALASVLTYYLVVVPDDPHPPF' A
#
# COMPACT_ATOMS: atom_id res chain seq x y z
N MET A 1 -2.98 -12.27 -9.38
CA MET A 1 -1.54 -12.30 -8.99
C MET A 1 -0.67 -11.25 -9.68
N LYS A 2 -1.04 -10.73 -10.88
CA LYS A 2 -0.24 -9.72 -11.60
C LYS A 2 -0.02 -8.39 -10.84
N VAL A 3 -0.91 -8.04 -9.92
CA VAL A 3 -0.86 -6.77 -9.17
C VAL A 3 -0.44 -6.97 -7.70
N LEU A 4 -1.02 -7.96 -7.01
CA LEU A 4 -0.74 -8.20 -5.58
C LEU A 4 0.74 -8.48 -5.27
N TRP A 5 1.43 -9.25 -6.13
CA TRP A 5 2.81 -9.66 -5.91
C TRP A 5 3.82 -8.51 -6.08
N PRO A 6 3.78 -7.72 -7.17
CA PRO A 6 4.61 -6.51 -7.26
C PRO A 6 4.29 -5.48 -6.17
N ALA A 7 3.01 -5.31 -5.82
CA ALA A 7 2.61 -4.39 -4.76
C ALA A 7 3.18 -4.79 -3.38
N PHE A 8 3.33 -6.09 -3.11
CA PHE A 8 3.95 -6.60 -1.89
C PHE A 8 5.42 -6.17 -1.76
N LEU A 9 6.20 -6.30 -2.84
CA LEU A 9 7.60 -5.87 -2.87
C LEU A 9 7.75 -4.35 -2.70
N ALA A 10 6.91 -3.58 -3.41
CA ALA A 10 6.89 -2.12 -3.28
C ALA A 10 6.52 -1.67 -1.86
N ALA A 11 5.57 -2.35 -1.23
CA ALA A 11 5.13 -2.08 0.14
C ALA A 11 6.22 -2.36 1.17
N MET A 12 6.95 -3.48 1.05
CA MET A 12 8.10 -3.75 1.95
C MET A 12 9.17 -2.67 1.86
N LEU A 13 9.44 -2.15 0.66
CA LEU A 13 10.42 -1.07 0.49
C LEU A 13 9.90 0.24 1.11
N ALA A 14 8.64 0.59 0.84
CA ALA A 14 8.01 1.80 1.38
C ALA A 14 7.93 1.77 2.91
N GLU A 15 7.53 0.65 3.49
CA GLU A 15 7.48 0.43 4.92
C GLU A 15 8.88 0.51 5.56
N GLY A 16 9.88 -0.15 4.96
CA GLY A 16 11.25 -0.08 5.43
C GLY A 16 11.81 1.34 5.42
N CYS A 17 11.54 2.11 4.36
CA CYS A 17 11.90 3.53 4.29
C CYS A 17 11.14 4.37 5.33
N PHE A 18 9.86 4.10 5.55
CA PHE A 18 9.04 4.82 6.52
C PHE A 18 9.56 4.62 7.94
N PHE A 19 9.76 3.38 8.37
CA PHE A 19 10.27 3.10 9.73
C PHE A 19 11.77 3.39 9.91
N ALA A 20 12.52 3.59 8.83
CA ALA A 20 13.87 4.15 8.93
C ALA A 20 13.87 5.65 9.27
N LEU A 21 12.79 6.37 8.93
CA LEU A 21 12.62 7.81 9.18
C LEU A 21 11.77 8.11 10.41
N PHE A 22 10.79 7.26 10.71
CA PHE A 22 9.81 7.44 11.79
C PHE A 22 9.92 6.30 12.81
N ASP A 23 10.00 6.64 14.10
CA ASP A 23 10.00 5.62 15.15
C ASP A 23 8.61 4.93 15.19
N PRO A 24 8.54 3.60 15.08
CA PRO A 24 7.27 2.86 15.12
C PRO A 24 6.48 3.11 16.41
N ARG A 25 7.14 3.47 17.51
CA ARG A 25 6.47 3.80 18.78
C ARG A 25 5.76 5.14 18.69
N GLU A 26 6.35 6.13 18.03
CA GLU A 26 5.72 7.44 17.86
C GLU A 26 4.69 7.45 16.72
N ALA A 27 4.91 6.66 15.66
CA ALA A 27 4.06 6.65 14.48
C ALA A 27 2.63 6.13 14.73
N LEU A 28 2.45 5.23 15.69
CA LEU A 28 1.16 4.56 15.99
C LEU A 28 0.73 4.71 17.45
N HIS A 29 1.04 5.85 18.08
CA HIS A 29 0.42 6.22 19.35
C HIS A 29 -1.02 6.69 19.15
N VAL A 30 -1.97 5.90 19.64
CA VAL A 30 -3.40 6.27 19.72
C VAL A 30 -3.77 6.49 21.18
N GLY A 31 -3.58 7.71 21.68
CA GLY A 31 -3.87 8.08 23.07
C GLY A 31 -3.02 7.29 24.07
N ASP A 32 -3.66 6.71 25.08
CA ASP A 32 -3.02 5.97 26.19
C ASP A 32 -2.70 4.50 25.83
N ILE A 33 -3.00 4.07 24.59
CA ILE A 33 -2.78 2.71 24.14
C ILE A 33 -1.37 2.59 23.58
N THR A 34 -0.44 2.07 24.38
CA THR A 34 0.90 1.73 23.91
C THR A 34 0.84 0.48 23.03
N LEU A 35 0.85 0.65 21.71
CA LEU A 35 0.99 -0.49 20.80
C LEU A 35 2.38 -1.13 20.97
N SER A 36 2.41 -2.47 20.95
CA SER A 36 3.68 -3.19 20.83
C SER A 36 4.36 -2.79 19.50
N PRO A 37 5.70 -2.64 19.47
CA PRO A 37 6.43 -2.37 18.23
C PRO A 37 6.06 -3.35 17.10
N MET A 38 5.84 -4.62 17.44
CA MET A 38 5.47 -5.63 16.46
C MET A 38 4.09 -5.38 15.83
N ALA A 39 3.13 -4.89 16.61
CA ALA A 39 1.83 -4.50 16.09
C ALA A 39 1.94 -3.29 15.16
N ALA A 40 2.79 -2.32 15.49
CA ALA A 40 3.03 -1.14 14.67
C ALA A 40 3.60 -1.50 13.28
N TYR A 41 4.61 -2.37 13.23
CA TYR A 41 5.16 -2.89 11.97
C TYR A 41 4.08 -3.61 11.15
N THR A 42 3.34 -4.52 11.77
CA THR A 42 2.33 -5.30 11.05
C THR A 42 1.26 -4.39 10.42
N ILE A 43 0.78 -3.38 11.16
CA ILE A 43 -0.19 -2.40 10.65
C ILE A 43 0.41 -1.56 9.53
N GLY A 44 1.65 -1.09 9.69
CA GLY A 44 2.39 -0.35 8.67
C GLY A 44 2.49 -1.14 7.36
N PHE A 45 2.94 -2.39 7.44
CA PHE A 45 3.01 -3.31 6.31
C PHE A 45 1.67 -3.41 5.56
N PHE A 46 0.58 -3.74 6.25
CA PHE A 46 -0.74 -3.88 5.62
C PHE A 46 -1.28 -2.57 5.05
N PHE A 47 -0.98 -1.45 5.69
CA PHE A 47 -1.35 -0.12 5.20
C PHE A 47 -0.64 0.20 3.88
N PHE A 48 0.69 0.11 3.84
CA PHE A 48 1.46 0.35 2.63
C PHE A 48 1.12 -0.65 1.53
N TRP A 49 0.92 -1.92 1.89
CA TRP A 49 0.55 -2.96 0.93
C TRP A 49 -0.81 -2.71 0.28
N THR A 50 -1.80 -2.31 1.06
CA THR A 50 -3.12 -1.94 0.52
C THR A 50 -3.03 -0.73 -0.39
N PHE A 51 -2.24 0.28 -0.02
CA PHE A 51 -2.06 1.49 -0.82
C PHE A 51 -1.36 1.20 -2.15
N CYS A 52 -0.27 0.42 -2.13
CA CYS A 52 0.45 -0.02 -3.33
C CYS A 52 -0.41 -0.92 -4.22
N ALA A 53 -1.21 -1.81 -3.62
CA ALA A 53 -2.13 -2.66 -4.36
C ALA A 53 -3.21 -1.83 -5.05
N LEU A 54 -3.80 -0.85 -4.35
CA LEU A 54 -4.85 0.02 -4.89
C LEU A 54 -4.32 0.91 -6.02
N ALA A 55 -3.12 1.49 -5.86
CA ALA A 55 -2.46 2.24 -6.92
C ALA A 55 -2.19 1.37 -8.16
N SER A 56 -1.72 0.14 -7.95
CA SER A 56 -1.44 -0.79 -9.06
C SER A 56 -2.73 -1.31 -9.73
N VAL A 57 -3.81 -1.50 -8.99
CA VAL A 57 -5.14 -1.83 -9.54
C VAL A 57 -5.68 -0.65 -10.34
N LEU A 58 -5.51 0.58 -9.85
CA LEU A 58 -5.93 1.78 -10.57
C LEU A 58 -5.15 1.92 -11.90
N THR A 59 -3.83 1.75 -11.87
CA THR A 59 -3.01 1.74 -13.09
C THR A 59 -3.45 0.64 -14.05
N TYR A 60 -3.71 -0.57 -13.53
CA TYR A 60 -4.21 -1.67 -14.35
C TYR A 60 -5.58 -1.33 -14.96
N TYR A 61 -6.48 -0.72 -14.18
CA TYR A 61 -7.79 -0.29 -14.65
C TYR A 61 -7.67 0.76 -15.75
N LEU A 62 -6.84 1.80 -15.58
CA LEU A 62 -6.63 2.84 -16.59
C LEU A 62 -5.98 2.32 -17.88
N VAL A 63 -5.10 1.31 -17.78
CA VAL A 63 -4.43 0.72 -18.95
C VAL A 63 -5.35 -0.28 -19.67
N VAL A 64 -6.21 -0.98 -18.94
CA VAL A 64 -7.06 -2.06 -19.48
C VAL A 64 -8.44 -1.58 -19.88
N VAL A 65 -8.99 -0.54 -19.25
CA VAL A 65 -10.21 0.13 -19.73
C VAL A 65 -9.87 0.78 -21.07
N PRO A 66 -10.40 0.24 -22.18
CA PRO A 66 -10.27 0.90 -23.46
C PRO A 66 -11.06 2.20 -23.38
N ASP A 67 -10.51 3.30 -23.87
CA ASP A 67 -11.35 4.30 -24.49
C ASP A 67 -12.03 3.54 -25.64
N ASP A 68 -13.35 3.32 -25.58
CA ASP A 68 -14.12 2.77 -26.70
C ASP A 68 -14.65 3.93 -27.57
N PRO A 69 -13.88 4.49 -28.52
CA PRO A 69 -14.44 5.29 -29.59
C PRO A 69 -14.65 4.40 -30.81
N HIS A 70 -15.70 3.58 -30.82
CA HIS A 70 -16.34 3.27 -32.09
C HIS A 70 -17.84 2.93 -31.94
N PRO A 71 -18.75 3.84 -32.31
CA PRO A 71 -20.17 3.51 -32.46
C PRO A 71 -20.39 2.51 -33.62
N PRO A 72 -21.53 1.79 -33.61
CA PRO A 72 -21.80 0.68 -34.52
C PRO A 72 -22.23 1.19 -35.90
N PHE A 73 -21.28 1.70 -36.70
CA PHE A 73 -21.45 1.88 -38.15
C PHE A 73 -20.14 1.55 -38.86
#